data_AF-A0A5A7XFA3-F1
#
_entry.id   AF-A0A5A7XFA3-F1
#
_cell.length_a   1.000
_cell.length_b   1.000
_cell.length_c   1.000
_cell.angle_alpha   90.00
_cell.angle_beta   90.00
_cell.angle_gamma   90.00
#
_symmetry.space_group_name_H-M   'P 1'
#
loop_
_entity.id
_entity.type
_entity.pdbx_description
1 polymer ?
#
loop_
_entity_poly.entity_id
_entity_poly.type
_entity_poly.pdbx_seq_one_letter_code
_entity_poly.pdbx_strand_id
1 'polypeptide(L)'
;MTATPPDPDPVEMPTIGDPHGVQPGETPPDSGSTTQSANQDPPPRSRMTPTGVAALIAVGVIFAIFLIVAVVYLLQVAGVMDRW
;
A
#
# COMPACT_ATOMS: atom_id res chain seq x y z
N MET A 1 -7.98 32.41 -62.17
CA MET A 1 -6.53 32.42 -62.45
C MET A 1 -6.14 33.88 -62.47
N THR A 2 -5.57 34.47 -61.42
CA THR A 2 -4.14 34.42 -60.99
C THR A 2 -4.06 34.73 -59.46
N ALA A 3 -3.54 33.86 -58.59
CA ALA A 3 -2.15 33.84 -58.06
C ALA A 3 -1.63 35.26 -57.71
N THR A 4 -1.42 35.64 -56.45
CA THR A 4 -0.39 35.14 -55.51
C THR A 4 -0.71 35.59 -54.07
N PRO A 5 -0.71 34.71 -53.04
CA PRO A 5 -0.59 35.13 -51.65
C PRO A 5 0.80 35.77 -51.44
N PRO A 6 0.92 36.96 -50.83
CA PRO A 6 2.23 37.56 -50.61
C PRO A 6 3.07 36.63 -49.74
N ASP A 7 4.20 36.18 -50.30
CA ASP A 7 5.26 35.49 -49.57
C ASP A 7 5.89 36.54 -48.64
N PRO A 8 5.68 36.48 -47.31
CA PRO A 8 6.26 37.47 -46.41
C PRO A 8 7.77 37.24 -46.33
N ASP A 9 8.55 38.30 -46.60
CA ASP A 9 10.01 38.25 -46.57
C ASP A 9 10.52 37.63 -45.24
N PRO A 10 11.41 36.62 -45.27
CA PRO A 10 11.85 35.87 -44.09
C PRO A 10 12.76 36.67 -43.15
N VAL A 11 12.89 37.98 -43.35
CA VAL A 11 13.77 38.87 -42.58
C VAL A 11 13.13 39.40 -41.29
N GLU A 12 11.84 39.15 -41.07
CA GLU A 12 11.20 39.31 -39.76
C GLU A 12 11.00 37.94 -39.08
N MET A 13 12.10 37.24 -38.81
CA MET A 13 12.09 36.23 -37.74
C MET A 13 12.18 36.99 -36.40
N PRO A 14 11.16 36.95 -35.52
CA PRO A 14 11.37 37.31 -34.14
C PRO A 14 12.42 36.35 -33.58
N THR A 15 13.48 36.89 -32.97
CA THR A 15 14.45 36.11 -32.20
C THR A 15 13.76 35.46 -31.00
N ILE A 16 13.05 34.36 -31.22
CA ILE A 16 12.63 33.46 -30.14
C ILE A 16 13.93 32.83 -29.62
N GLY A 17 14.33 33.24 -28.42
CA GLY A 17 15.48 32.65 -27.72
C GLY A 17 15.31 31.15 -27.59
N ASP A 18 16.43 30.43 -27.51
CA ASP A 18 16.49 28.98 -27.33
C ASP A 18 15.37 28.46 -26.40
N PRO A 19 14.34 27.76 -26.90
CA PRO A 19 13.29 27.23 -26.03
C PRO A 19 13.73 25.95 -25.31
N HIS A 20 14.99 25.53 -25.46
CA HIS A 20 15.53 24.29 -24.89
C HIS A 20 16.57 24.49 -23.78
N GLY A 21 16.75 25.72 -23.31
CA GLY A 21 17.65 26.05 -22.20
C GLY A 21 16.95 25.97 -20.84
N VAL A 22 16.53 24.78 -20.41
CA VAL A 22 16.12 24.57 -19.03
C VAL A 22 17.28 24.88 -18.10
N GLN A 23 17.06 25.73 -17.10
CA GLN A 23 18.13 26.18 -16.23
C GLN A 23 18.57 25.00 -15.35
N PRO A 24 19.88 24.68 -15.23
CA PRO A 24 20.32 23.57 -14.37
C PRO A 24 19.82 23.76 -12.94
N GLY A 25 18.90 22.90 -12.51
CA GLY A 25 18.02 23.09 -11.35
C GLY A 25 16.60 22.58 -11.60
N GLU A 26 16.22 22.36 -12.86
CA GLU A 26 14.94 21.76 -13.28
C GLU A 26 14.85 20.23 -13.13
N THR A 27 15.62 19.61 -12.23
CA THR A 27 15.10 18.40 -11.60
C THR A 27 13.90 18.82 -10.75
N PRO A 28 12.67 18.33 -11.03
CA PRO A 28 11.55 18.58 -10.13
C PRO A 28 11.97 18.22 -8.71
N PRO A 29 11.82 19.10 -7.71
CA PRO A 29 12.11 18.74 -6.34
C PRO A 29 11.15 17.62 -5.95
N ASP A 30 11.70 16.46 -5.59
CA ASP A 30 11.02 15.30 -5.01
C ASP A 30 9.65 14.95 -5.63
N SER A 31 9.68 14.13 -6.69
CA SER A 31 8.60 13.16 -6.94
C SER A 31 8.64 12.08 -5.87
N GLY A 32 8.29 12.48 -4.66
CA GLY A 32 8.25 11.72 -3.42
C GLY A 32 7.60 12.51 -2.30
N SER A 33 6.92 13.63 -2.59
CA SER A 33 6.12 14.34 -1.61
C SER A 33 4.78 13.63 -1.43
N THR A 34 4.79 12.55 -0.65
CA THR A 34 3.67 12.36 0.26
C THR A 34 3.81 13.49 1.27
N THR A 35 3.17 14.64 1.01
CA THR A 35 3.05 15.68 2.02
C THR A 35 2.35 15.03 3.20
N GLN A 36 3.12 14.68 4.23
CA GLN A 36 2.57 14.20 5.47
C GLN A 36 1.64 15.31 5.96
N SER A 37 0.37 14.97 6.15
CA SER A 37 -0.62 15.90 6.69
C SER A 37 -0.02 16.56 7.92
N ALA A 38 -0.09 17.89 8.01
CA ALA A 38 0.30 18.63 9.23
C ALA A 38 -0.57 18.27 10.44
N ASN A 39 -1.63 17.47 10.22
CA ASN A 39 -2.45 16.93 11.27
C ASN A 39 -1.77 15.73 11.91
N GLN A 40 -1.66 15.77 13.23
CA GLN A 40 -1.11 14.68 14.03
C GLN A 40 -1.97 13.42 13.77
N ASP A 41 -1.34 12.33 13.31
CA ASP A 41 -2.05 11.07 13.11
C ASP A 41 -2.74 10.67 14.42
N PRO A 42 -4.03 10.29 14.39
CA PRO A 42 -4.72 9.82 15.57
C PRO A 42 -3.88 8.72 16.22
N PRO A 43 -3.65 8.78 17.55
CA PRO A 43 -2.88 7.74 18.22
C PRO A 43 -3.53 6.39 17.89
N PRO A 44 -2.72 5.37 17.54
CA PRO A 44 -3.25 4.09 17.11
C PRO A 44 -4.24 3.59 18.15
N ARG A 45 -5.51 3.46 17.74
CA ARG A 45 -6.58 2.97 18.61
C ARG A 45 -6.10 1.61 19.15
N SER A 46 -6.05 1.49 20.48
CA SER A 46 -5.69 0.30 21.26
C SER A 46 -5.49 -0.96 20.42
N ARG A 47 -4.28 -1.54 20.48
CA ARG A 47 -3.88 -2.78 19.78
C ARG A 47 -4.82 -3.96 20.03
N MET A 48 -5.63 -3.90 21.09
CA MET A 48 -6.69 -4.85 21.39
C MET A 48 -8.04 -4.15 21.26
N THR A 49 -8.73 -4.42 20.16
CA THR A 49 -10.17 -4.19 20.06
C THR A 49 -10.90 -5.31 20.82
N PRO A 50 -12.09 -5.07 21.38
CA PRO A 50 -12.88 -6.13 22.03
C PRO A 50 -13.08 -7.35 21.11
N THR A 51 -13.25 -7.09 19.81
CA THR A 51 -13.32 -8.11 18.77
C THR A 51 -12.03 -8.93 18.66
N GLY A 52 -10.86 -8.30 18.76
CA GLY A 52 -9.57 -8.99 18.75
C GLY A 52 -9.40 -9.92 19.96
N VAL A 53 -9.85 -9.50 21.14
CA VAL A 53 -9.84 -10.34 22.35
C VAL A 53 -10.80 -11.52 22.19
N ALA A 54 -12.01 -11.29 21.69
CA ALA A 54 -12.99 -12.35 21.43
C ALA A 54 -12.47 -13.38 20.41
N ALA A 55 -11.81 -12.92 19.34
CA ALA A 55 -11.19 -13.78 18.34
C ALA A 55 -10.08 -14.64 18.94
N LEU A 56 -9.21 -14.06 19.78
CA LEU A 56 -8.14 -14.79 20.46
C LEU A 56 -8.70 -15.88 21.38
N ILE A 57 -9.75 -15.56 22.14
CA ILE A 57 -10.44 -16.54 23.01
C ILE A 57 -11.04 -17.66 22.16
N ALA A 58 -11.73 -17.34 21.07
CA ALA A 58 -12.32 -18.34 20.17
C ALA A 58 -11.27 -19.31 19.61
N VAL A 59 -10.13 -18.78 19.16
CA VAL A 59 -8.99 -19.60 18.70
C VAL A 59 -8.46 -20.48 19.84
N GLY A 60 -8.31 -19.94 21.04
CA GLY A 60 -7.86 -20.69 22.22
C GLY A 60 -8.81 -21.84 22.58
N VAL A 61 -10.12 -21.63 22.51
CA VAL A 61 -11.14 -22.67 22.76
C VAL A 61 -11.07 -23.77 21.71
N ILE A 62 -10.99 -23.41 20.43
CA ILE A 62 -10.87 -24.39 19.34
C ILE A 62 -9.59 -25.22 19.51
N PHE A 63 -8.47 -24.57 19.84
CA PHE A 63 -7.21 -25.25 20.08
C PHE A 63 -7.27 -26.20 21.28
N ALA A 64 -7.91 -25.80 22.39
CA ALA A 64 -8.11 -26.65 23.55
C ALA A 64 -8.94 -27.90 23.21
N ILE A 65 -10.04 -27.74 22.46
CA ILE A 65 -10.87 -28.86 21.99
C ILE A 65 -10.03 -29.80 21.12
N PHE A 66 -9.24 -29.25 20.19
CA PHE A 66 -8.35 -30.03 19.35
C PHE A 66 -7.37 -30.87 20.17
N LEU A 67 -6.75 -30.29 21.21
CA LEU A 67 -5.84 -31.02 22.09
C LEU A 67 -6.54 -32.14 22.86
N ILE A 68 -7.76 -31.90 23.36
CA ILE A 68 -8.55 -32.93 24.05
C ILE A 68 -8.79 -34.11 23.10
N VAL A 69 -9.29 -33.84 21.90
CA VAL A 69 -9.56 -34.88 20.89
C VAL A 69 -8.26 -35.61 20.52
N ALA A 70 -7.16 -34.90 20.32
CA ALA A 70 -5.87 -35.50 19.99
C ALA A 70 -5.37 -36.43 21.10
N VAL A 71 -5.48 -36.03 22.36
CA VAL A 71 -5.08 -36.86 23.51
C VAL A 71 -5.97 -38.08 23.65
N VAL A 72 -7.29 -37.91 23.58
CA VAL A 72 -8.25 -39.01 23.63
C VAL A 72 -7.97 -40.01 22.51
N TYR A 73 -7.79 -39.53 21.29
CA TYR A 73 -7.47 -40.37 20.14
C TYR A 73 -6.14 -41.09 20.31
N LEU A 74 -5.11 -40.40 20.82
CA LEU A 74 -3.81 -41.01 21.09
C LEU A 74 -3.92 -42.13 22.14
N LEU A 75 -4.68 -41.90 23.21
CA LEU A 75 -4.94 -42.90 24.24
C LEU A 75 -5.73 -44.10 23.69
N GLN A 76 -6.65 -43.88 22.75
CA GLN A 76 -7.36 -44.96 22.05
C GLN A 76 -6.40 -45.77 21.19
N VAL A 77 -5.63 -45.11 20.31
CA VAL A 77 -4.70 -45.79 19.39
C VAL A 77 -3.56 -46.51 20.12
N ALA A 78 -3.10 -45.96 21.25
CA ALA A 78 -2.13 -46.63 22.11
C ALA A 78 -2.71 -47.86 22.85
N GLY A 79 -3.98 -48.21 22.61
CA GLY A 79 -4.68 -49.31 23.27
C GLY A 79 -4.81 -49.08 24.77
N VAL A 80 -4.77 -47.83 25.24
CA VAL A 80 -4.92 -47.49 26.66
C VAL A 80 -6.36 -47.59 27.11
N MET A 81 -7.29 -47.20 26.24
CA MET A 81 -8.72 -47.25 26.52
C MET A 81 -9.40 -48.57 26.08
N ASP A 82 -8.78 -49.39 25.23
CA ASP A 82 -9.38 -50.66 24.76
C ASP A 82 -9.41 -51.78 25.81
N ARG A 83 -8.83 -51.54 26.99
CA ARG A 83 -8.58 -52.54 28.04
C ARG A 83 -9.48 -52.38 29.28
N TRP A 84 -10.52 -51.56 29.18
CA TRP A 84 -11.61 -51.41 30.16
C TRP A 84 -12.95 -51.76 29.51
#